data_AF-A0A2I0CWY7-F1
#
_entry.id   AF-A0A2I0CWY7-F1
#
_cell.length_a   1.000
_cell.length_b   1.000
_cell.length_c   1.000
_cell.angle_alpha   90.00
_cell.angle_beta   90.00
_cell.angle_gamma   90.00
#
_symmetry.space_group_name_H-M   'P 1'
#
loop_
_entity.id
_entity.type
_entity.pdbx_description
1 polymer ?
#
loop_
_entity_poly.entity_id
_entity_poly.type
_entity_poly.pdbx_seq_one_letter_code
_entity_poly.pdbx_strand_id
1 'polypeptide(L)'
;IEETQDEDFHVMSGDDGITLPILALGGSGVISVTANVDPARMVAMYEAFRQGDYQKALVIHYAMSPLHRALFIDTNPIPVKKAVELMGLAGGPVRLPLDELDAKKAEQLKKVLATIPIKGSVPKVKTPTKTVAKKPVKAAAAKRKTKPAPRRRTR
;
A
#
# COMPACT_ATOMS: atom_id res chain seq x y z
N ILE A 1 -15.69 16.27 10.03
CA ILE A 1 -16.31 16.17 8.69
C ILE A 1 -17.36 17.25 8.56
N GLU A 2 -18.24 17.41 9.54
CA GLU A 2 -19.31 18.44 9.58
C GLU A 2 -18.82 19.85 9.22
N GLU A 3 -17.73 20.32 9.83
CA GLU A 3 -17.18 21.65 9.56
C GLU A 3 -16.59 21.86 8.16
N THR A 4 -16.38 20.79 7.37
CA THR A 4 -15.69 20.85 6.08
C THR A 4 -16.60 20.49 4.91
N GLN A 5 -17.92 20.42 5.10
CA GLN A 5 -18.86 19.92 4.09
C GLN A 5 -19.04 20.86 2.90
N ASP A 6 -18.90 22.17 3.11
CA ASP A 6 -19.08 23.21 2.08
C ASP A 6 -17.75 23.70 1.48
N GLU A 7 -16.64 23.04 1.82
CA GLU A 7 -15.30 23.37 1.34
C GLU A 7 -14.85 22.38 0.26
N ASP A 8 -13.88 22.79 -0.58
CA ASP A 8 -13.13 21.85 -1.44
C ASP A 8 -12.09 21.09 -0.59
N PHE A 9 -12.59 20.31 0.37
CA PHE A 9 -11.81 19.61 1.38
C PHE A 9 -12.25 18.15 1.52
N HIS A 10 -11.30 17.22 1.39
CA HIS A 10 -11.58 15.78 1.43
C HIS A 10 -11.07 15.14 2.72
N VAL A 11 -12.00 14.59 3.51
CA VAL A 11 -11.66 13.74 4.66
C VAL A 11 -11.56 12.29 4.22
N MET A 12 -10.39 11.69 4.35
CA MET A 12 -10.15 10.28 4.03
C MET A 12 -9.82 9.49 5.29
N SER A 13 -10.25 8.24 5.37
CA SER A 13 -9.84 7.32 6.43
C SER A 13 -8.35 7.00 6.29
N GLY A 14 -7.64 7.01 7.42
CA GLY A 14 -6.28 6.49 7.55
C GLY A 14 -6.22 5.07 8.12
N ASP A 15 -7.37 4.48 8.47
CA ASP A 15 -7.46 3.14 9.06
C ASP A 15 -8.57 2.33 8.36
N ASP A 16 -8.17 1.17 7.85
CA ASP A 16 -9.05 0.29 7.08
C ASP A 16 -10.25 -0.20 7.92
N GLY A 17 -10.04 -0.43 9.22
CA GLY A 17 -11.05 -0.96 10.15
C GLY A 17 -12.19 0.03 10.47
N ILE A 18 -11.98 1.33 10.25
CA ILE A 18 -12.99 2.38 10.49
C ILE A 18 -13.40 3.11 9.21
N THR A 19 -13.00 2.60 8.05
CA THR A 19 -13.32 3.22 6.75
C THR A 19 -14.83 3.33 6.52
N LEU A 20 -15.58 2.25 6.77
CA LEU A 20 -17.03 2.25 6.52
C LEU A 20 -17.79 3.27 7.40
N PRO A 21 -17.52 3.38 8.72
CA PRO A 21 -18.04 4.47 9.54
C PRO A 21 -17.69 5.87 9.03
N ILE A 22 -16.43 6.09 8.61
CA ILE A 22 -16.00 7.40 8.10
C ILE A 22 -16.75 7.76 6.81
N LEU A 23 -16.90 6.81 5.90
CA LEU A 23 -17.72 6.99 4.69
C LEU A 23 -19.17 7.35 5.04
N ALA A 24 -19.77 6.66 6.02
CA ALA A 24 -21.14 6.93 6.49
C ALA A 24 -21.32 8.36 7.05
N LEU A 25 -20.26 8.97 7.57
CA LEU A 25 -20.26 10.33 8.10
C LEU A 25 -19.91 11.41 7.06
N GLY A 26 -19.78 11.04 5.77
CA GLY A 26 -19.45 11.98 4.68
C GLY A 26 -17.96 11.99 4.28
N GLY A 27 -17.17 11.02 4.74
CA GLY A 27 -15.79 10.84 4.28
C GLY A 27 -15.72 10.48 2.80
N SER A 28 -14.65 10.90 2.12
CA SER A 28 -14.49 10.75 0.68
C SER A 28 -13.88 9.41 0.26
N GLY A 29 -13.17 8.71 1.16
CA GLY A 29 -12.45 7.48 0.83
C GLY A 29 -11.50 7.00 1.93
N VAL A 30 -10.49 6.22 1.54
CA VAL A 30 -9.47 5.65 2.43
C VAL A 30 -8.09 5.67 1.77
N ILE A 31 -7.06 5.98 2.55
CA ILE A 31 -5.66 5.68 2.22
C ILE A 31 -5.33 4.35 2.89
N SER A 32 -5.31 3.27 2.10
CA SER A 32 -5.43 1.90 2.64
C SER A 32 -4.11 1.15 2.74
N VAL A 33 -3.90 0.47 3.87
CA VAL A 33 -2.85 -0.56 4.02
C VAL A 33 -3.32 -1.87 3.39
N THR A 34 -4.57 -2.25 3.68
CA THR A 34 -5.21 -3.48 3.22
C THR A 34 -5.24 -3.61 1.69
N ALA A 35 -5.35 -2.50 0.96
CA ALA A 35 -5.33 -2.49 -0.50
C ALA A 35 -4.02 -3.00 -1.11
N ASN A 36 -2.91 -3.07 -0.35
CA ASN A 36 -1.67 -3.73 -0.83
C ASN A 36 -1.81 -5.26 -0.93
N VAL A 37 -2.76 -5.84 -0.19
CA VAL A 37 -2.98 -7.28 -0.11
C VAL A 37 -4.26 -7.67 -0.84
N ASP A 38 -5.34 -6.90 -0.65
CA ASP A 38 -6.64 -7.17 -1.28
C ASP A 38 -7.31 -5.89 -1.81
N PRO A 39 -6.79 -5.34 -2.92
CA PRO A 39 -7.36 -4.14 -3.52
C PRO A 39 -8.78 -4.38 -4.05
N ALA A 40 -9.07 -5.59 -4.54
CA ALA A 40 -10.35 -5.90 -5.18
C ALA A 40 -11.52 -5.77 -4.21
N ARG A 41 -11.41 -6.32 -2.99
CA ARG A 41 -12.48 -6.20 -1.98
C ARG A 41 -12.55 -4.79 -1.39
N MET A 42 -11.44 -4.07 -1.25
CA MET A 42 -11.46 -2.66 -0.82
C MET A 42 -12.23 -1.78 -1.81
N VAL A 43 -11.98 -1.92 -3.11
CA VAL A 43 -12.72 -1.21 -4.16
C VAL A 43 -14.19 -1.65 -4.17
N ALA A 44 -14.47 -2.95 -4.08
CA ALA A 44 -15.84 -3.45 -4.07
C ALA A 44 -16.67 -2.94 -2.87
N MET A 45 -16.06 -2.80 -1.69
CA MET A 45 -16.69 -2.20 -0.51
C MET A 45 -17.04 -0.72 -0.75
N TYR A 46 -16.09 0.04 -1.28
CA TYR A 46 -16.27 1.47 -1.58
C TYR A 46 -17.35 1.70 -2.64
N GLU A 47 -17.32 0.93 -3.73
CA GLU A 47 -18.33 1.00 -4.80
C GLU A 47 -19.73 0.62 -4.29
N ALA A 48 -19.84 -0.44 -3.47
CA ALA A 48 -21.11 -0.81 -2.86
C ALA A 48 -21.67 0.33 -1.99
N PHE A 49 -20.81 0.97 -1.17
CA PHE A 49 -21.21 2.12 -0.37
C PHE A 49 -21.67 3.30 -1.26
N ARG A 50 -20.90 3.64 -2.31
CA ARG A 50 -21.25 4.73 -3.24
C ARG A 50 -22.55 4.51 -4.01
N GLN A 51 -22.90 3.26 -4.26
CA GLN A 51 -24.16 2.88 -4.92
C GLN A 51 -25.35 2.83 -3.94
N GLY A 52 -25.14 3.14 -2.66
CA GLY A 52 -26.17 3.07 -1.61
C GLY A 52 -26.44 1.65 -1.10
N ASP A 53 -25.66 0.65 -1.53
CA ASP A 53 -25.77 -0.74 -1.06
C ASP A 53 -24.95 -0.94 0.23
N TYR A 54 -25.48 -0.36 1.32
CA TYR A 54 -24.82 -0.40 2.63
C TYR A 54 -24.69 -1.81 3.19
N GLN A 55 -25.66 -2.69 2.91
CA GLN A 55 -25.62 -4.08 3.38
C GLN A 55 -24.46 -4.84 2.75
N LYS A 56 -24.29 -4.71 1.43
CA LYS A 56 -23.15 -5.31 0.74
C LYS A 56 -21.82 -4.72 1.21
N ALA A 57 -21.73 -3.41 1.39
CA ALA A 57 -20.53 -2.76 1.92
C ALA A 57 -20.17 -3.32 3.31
N LEU A 58 -21.16 -3.49 4.19
CA LEU A 58 -20.99 -4.05 5.52
C LEU A 58 -20.54 -5.52 5.50
N VAL A 59 -21.14 -6.35 4.64
CA VAL A 59 -20.74 -7.75 4.46
C VAL A 59 -19.28 -7.84 4.01
N ILE A 60 -18.86 -7.01 3.04
CA ILE A 60 -17.47 -6.99 2.57
C ILE A 60 -16.53 -6.50 3.68
N HIS A 61 -16.92 -5.46 4.41
CA HIS A 61 -16.16 -4.94 5.56
C HIS A 61 -15.92 -6.02 6.63
N TYR A 62 -16.95 -6.77 7.01
CA TYR A 62 -16.78 -7.87 7.98
C TYR A 62 -15.94 -9.02 7.43
N ALA A 63 -16.06 -9.34 6.14
CA ALA A 63 -15.22 -10.34 5.49
C ALA A 63 -13.74 -9.93 5.43
N MET A 64 -13.43 -8.63 5.47
CA MET A 64 -12.05 -8.11 5.50
C MET A 64 -11.54 -7.78 6.91
N SER A 65 -12.43 -7.66 7.89
CA SER A 65 -12.07 -7.30 9.28
C SER A 65 -10.95 -8.16 9.89
N PRO A 66 -10.88 -9.50 9.68
CA PRO A 66 -9.74 -10.29 10.13
C PRO A 66 -8.41 -9.85 9.50
N LEU A 67 -8.42 -9.48 8.21
CA LEU A 67 -7.23 -8.99 7.50
C LEU A 67 -6.80 -7.62 8.04
N HIS A 68 -7.74 -6.69 8.24
CA HIS A 68 -7.43 -5.37 8.83
C HIS A 68 -6.71 -5.55 10.17
N ARG A 69 -7.24 -6.39 11.07
CA ARG A 69 -6.60 -6.67 12.37
C ARG A 69 -5.23 -7.32 12.23
N ALA A 70 -5.09 -8.27 11.32
CA ALA A 70 -3.81 -8.97 11.10
C ALA A 70 -2.71 -8.04 10.55
N LEU A 71 -3.07 -7.08 9.68
CA LEU A 71 -2.13 -6.11 9.13
C LEU A 71 -1.70 -5.03 10.15
N PHE A 72 -2.45 -4.88 11.24
CA PHE A 72 -2.16 -3.93 12.31
C PHE A 72 -1.73 -4.62 13.62
N ILE A 73 -1.31 -5.90 13.55
CA ILE A 73 -0.80 -6.66 14.72
C ILE A 73 0.56 -6.14 15.23
N ASP A 74 1.23 -5.32 14.43
CA ASP A 74 2.50 -4.68 14.73
C ASP A 74 2.61 -3.33 14.01
N THR A 75 3.70 -2.60 14.25
CA THR A 75 3.95 -1.30 13.62
C THR A 75 3.95 -1.39 12.09
N ASN A 76 3.07 -0.62 11.44
CA ASN A 76 3.09 -0.49 9.99
C ASN A 76 4.37 0.21 9.50
N PRO A 77 5.00 -0.25 8.40
CA PRO A 77 4.52 -1.24 7.44
C PRO A 77 5.05 -2.69 7.65
N ILE A 78 5.50 -3.09 8.85
CA ILE A 78 6.11 -4.41 9.09
C ILE A 78 5.16 -5.56 8.66
N PRO A 79 3.88 -5.61 9.12
CA PRO A 79 3.00 -6.74 8.79
C PRO A 79 2.60 -6.78 7.33
N VAL A 80 2.31 -5.62 6.71
CA VAL A 80 1.91 -5.56 5.29
C VAL A 80 3.05 -6.00 4.37
N LYS A 81 4.29 -5.61 4.66
CA LYS A 81 5.46 -6.08 3.90
C LYS A 81 5.65 -7.58 4.03
N LYS A 82 5.44 -8.14 5.24
CA LYS A 82 5.48 -9.59 5.42
C LYS A 82 4.32 -10.29 4.72
N ALA A 83 3.13 -9.71 4.70
CA ALA A 83 1.96 -10.26 4.02
C ALA A 83 2.21 -10.42 2.52
N VAL A 84 2.67 -9.35 1.86
CA VAL A 84 2.94 -9.40 0.41
C VAL A 84 4.11 -10.33 0.10
N GLU A 85 5.12 -10.45 0.97
CA GLU A 85 6.18 -11.46 0.85
C GLU A 85 5.62 -12.90 0.94
N LEU A 86 4.74 -13.18 1.91
CA LEU A 86 4.06 -14.48 2.05
C LEU A 86 3.17 -14.81 0.85
N MET A 87 2.67 -13.79 0.14
CA MET A 87 1.93 -13.93 -1.11
C MET A 87 2.82 -14.11 -2.35
N GLY A 88 4.15 -14.09 -2.19
CA GLY A 88 5.11 -14.19 -3.29
C GLY A 88 5.27 -12.89 -4.09
N LEU A 89 4.81 -11.77 -3.56
CA LEU A 89 4.99 -10.43 -4.11
C LEU A 89 6.25 -9.77 -3.52
N ALA A 90 6.66 -8.64 -4.11
CA ALA A 90 7.85 -7.91 -3.68
C ALA A 90 7.60 -7.09 -2.41
N GLY A 91 7.77 -7.70 -1.23
CA GLY A 91 7.79 -7.00 0.07
C GLY A 91 9.15 -6.40 0.39
N GLY A 92 10.20 -7.22 0.35
CA GLY A 92 11.55 -6.84 0.76
C GLY A 92 11.67 -6.52 2.26
N PRO A 93 12.90 -6.40 2.79
CA PRO A 93 13.10 -6.13 4.21
C PRO A 93 12.64 -4.73 4.58
N VAL A 94 12.25 -4.53 5.84
CA VAL A 94 12.16 -3.19 6.41
C VAL A 94 13.55 -2.61 6.65
N ARG A 95 13.64 -1.28 6.78
CA ARG A 95 14.88 -0.62 7.18
C ARG A 95 14.75 -0.22 8.64
N LEU A 96 15.87 -0.23 9.35
CA LEU A 96 15.97 0.30 10.70
C LEU A 96 15.37 1.72 10.76
N PRO A 97 14.68 2.09 11.86
CA PRO A 97 14.61 1.39 13.14
C PRO A 97 13.58 0.25 13.21
N LEU A 98 12.87 -0.05 12.13
CA LEU A 98 11.93 -1.17 12.08
C LEU A 98 12.67 -2.50 11.93
N ASP A 99 12.11 -3.55 12.54
CA ASP A 99 12.65 -4.90 12.51
C ASP A 99 11.65 -5.88 11.89
N GLU A 100 12.08 -7.12 11.66
CA GLU A 100 11.23 -8.18 11.12
C GLU A 100 10.06 -8.51 12.04
N LEU A 101 8.96 -8.99 11.43
CA LEU A 101 7.79 -9.41 12.18
C LEU A 101 8.12 -10.67 13.00
N ASP A 102 7.77 -10.64 14.29
CA ASP A 102 7.90 -11.80 15.18
C ASP A 102 7.29 -13.08 14.57
N ALA A 103 7.94 -14.22 14.79
CA ALA A 103 7.55 -15.49 14.18
C ALA A 103 6.11 -15.92 14.53
N LYS A 104 5.64 -15.66 15.76
CA LYS A 104 4.27 -16.00 16.17
C LYS A 104 3.26 -15.11 15.45
N LYS A 105 3.54 -13.81 15.36
CA LYS A 105 2.71 -12.85 14.61
C LYS A 105 2.68 -13.17 13.11
N ALA A 106 3.83 -13.58 12.55
CA ALA A 106 3.91 -14.02 11.15
C ALA A 106 3.07 -15.28 10.88
N GLU A 107 3.03 -16.23 11.80
CA GLU A 107 2.17 -17.41 11.69
C GLU A 107 0.69 -17.04 11.77
N GLN A 108 0.31 -16.13 12.66
CA GLN A 108 -1.06 -15.59 12.75
C GLN A 108 -1.46 -14.89 11.45
N LEU A 109 -0.59 -14.04 10.91
CA LEU A 109 -0.81 -13.36 9.63
C LEU A 109 -1.01 -14.38 8.50
N LYS A 110 -0.18 -15.42 8.43
CA LYS A 110 -0.30 -16.49 7.43
C LYS A 110 -1.64 -17.23 7.52
N LYS A 111 -2.14 -17.51 8.73
CA LYS A 111 -3.47 -18.14 8.93
C LYS A 111 -4.59 -17.27 8.39
N VAL A 112 -4.53 -15.95 8.60
CA VAL A 112 -5.53 -15.02 8.08
C VAL A 112 -5.45 -14.89 6.56
N LEU A 113 -4.25 -14.83 5.98
CA LEU A 113 -4.10 -14.80 4.52
C LEU A 113 -4.68 -16.06 3.84
N ALA A 114 -4.62 -17.22 4.51
CA ALA A 114 -5.18 -18.46 3.97
C ALA A 114 -6.71 -18.49 3.92
N THR A 115 -7.41 -17.65 4.69
CA THR A 115 -8.88 -17.55 4.64
C THR A 115 -9.36 -16.61 3.54
N ILE A 116 -8.45 -15.93 2.86
CA ILE A 116 -8.76 -14.94 1.84
C ILE A 116 -8.76 -15.59 0.46
N PRO A 117 -9.83 -15.44 -0.33
CA PRO A 117 -9.86 -15.93 -1.70
C PRO A 117 -8.99 -15.02 -2.60
N ILE A 118 -7.69 -15.27 -2.64
CA ILE A 118 -6.74 -14.51 -3.47
C ILE A 118 -6.75 -15.09 -4.89
N LYS A 119 -7.38 -14.41 -5.85
CA LYS A 119 -7.18 -14.66 -7.28
C LYS A 119 -5.91 -13.96 -7.73
N GLY A 120 -4.81 -14.71 -7.82
CA GLY A 120 -3.55 -14.21 -8.37
C GLY A 120 -2.32 -14.64 -7.59
N SER A 121 -2.12 -15.95 -7.39
CA SER A 121 -0.78 -16.45 -7.07
C SER A 121 0.11 -16.19 -8.28
N VAL A 122 0.98 -15.18 -8.19
CA VAL A 122 2.00 -14.95 -9.22
C VAL A 122 2.92 -16.18 -9.21
N PRO A 123 3.21 -16.80 -10.38
CA PRO A 123 4.12 -17.94 -10.44
C PRO A 123 5.48 -17.56 -9.84
N LYS A 124 6.03 -18.46 -9.01
CA LYS A 124 7.35 -18.32 -8.36
C LYS A 124 8.39 -17.78 -9.35
N VAL A 125 8.77 -16.51 -9.21
CA VAL A 125 9.90 -15.95 -9.94
C VAL A 125 11.16 -16.60 -9.36
N LYS A 126 11.81 -17.47 -10.14
CA LYS A 126 13.15 -17.96 -9.80
C LYS A 126 14.10 -16.77 -9.78
N THR A 127 14.59 -16.40 -8.60
CA THR A 127 15.62 -15.37 -8.44
C THR A 127 16.84 -15.74 -9.30
N PRO A 128 17.28 -14.91 -10.26
CA PRO A 128 18.53 -15.16 -10.95
C PRO A 128 19.67 -14.80 -10.00
N THR A 129 20.36 -15.82 -9.50
CA THR A 129 21.68 -15.70 -8.89
C THR A 129 22.64 -15.18 -9.96
N LYS A 130 22.86 -13.86 -10.01
CA LYS A 130 23.96 -13.27 -10.78
C LYS A 130 24.92 -12.58 -9.82
N THR A 131 25.98 -13.30 -9.51
CA THR A 131 27.26 -12.79 -9.01
C THR A 131 27.71 -11.66 -9.93
N VAL A 132 27.65 -10.41 -9.48
CA VAL A 132 28.19 -9.29 -10.24
C VAL A 132 29.69 -9.20 -9.96
N ALA A 133 30.50 -9.75 -10.87
CA ALA A 133 31.92 -9.44 -10.96
C ALA A 133 32.09 -7.96 -11.35
N LYS A 134 32.73 -7.17 -10.49
CA LYS A 134 33.08 -5.77 -10.77
C LYS A 134 34.22 -5.72 -11.79
N LYS A 135 34.03 -5.02 -12.92
CA LYS A 135 35.11 -4.55 -13.80
C LYS A 135 35.09 -3.01 -13.82
N PRO A 136 36.23 -2.31 -13.74
CA PRO A 136 36.25 -0.87 -13.55
C PRO A 136 35.98 -0.12 -14.86
N VAL A 137 35.20 0.95 -14.78
CA VAL A 137 34.86 1.83 -15.90
C VAL A 137 35.96 2.87 -16.07
N LYS A 138 36.61 2.93 -17.25
CA LYS A 138 37.50 4.03 -17.66
C LYS A 138 36.66 5.26 -18.02
N ALA A 139 37.05 6.42 -17.49
CA ALA A 139 36.44 7.71 -17.78
C ALA A 139 36.98 8.29 -19.11
N ALA A 140 36.07 8.68 -20.00
CA ALA A 140 36.33 9.63 -21.07
C ALA A 140 35.03 10.41 -21.33
N ALA A 141 35.02 11.72 -21.06
CA ALA A 141 33.92 12.60 -21.43
C ALA A 141 34.47 13.87 -22.10
N ALA A 142 34.01 14.05 -23.34
CA ALA A 142 34.37 15.11 -24.26
C ALA A 142 33.71 16.46 -23.88
N LYS A 143 34.43 17.56 -24.09
CA LYS A 143 33.95 18.94 -23.93
C LYS A 143 32.93 19.29 -25.03
N ARG A 144 31.68 19.60 -24.65
CA ARG A 144 30.72 20.34 -25.50
C ARG A 144 30.68 21.80 -25.04
N LYS A 145 30.94 22.73 -25.97
CA LYS A 145 30.77 24.18 -25.82
C LYS A 145 29.30 24.55 -26.05
N THR A 146 28.69 25.35 -25.18
CA THR A 146 27.43 26.06 -25.46
C THR A 146 27.48 27.50 -24.94
N LYS A 147 26.92 28.39 -25.76
CA LYS A 147 26.95 29.88 -25.82
C LYS A 147 26.30 30.59 -24.60
N PRO A 148 26.62 31.88 -24.33
CA PRO A 148 26.13 32.60 -23.15
C PRO A 148 24.73 33.22 -23.33
N ALA A 149 24.01 33.37 -22.21
CA ALA A 149 22.64 33.86 -22.07
C ALA A 149 22.48 35.39 -22.24
N PRO A 150 21.30 35.91 -22.65
CA PRO A 150 21.06 37.35 -22.79
C PRO A 150 20.66 38.02 -21.46
N ARG A 151 21.22 39.21 -21.23
CA ARG A 151 21.01 40.09 -20.06
C ARG A 151 19.60 40.72 -20.06
N ARG A 152 18.88 40.62 -18.94
CA ARG A 152 17.63 41.36 -18.68
C ARG A 152 17.97 42.76 -18.14
N ARG A 153 17.60 43.81 -18.88
CA ARG A 153 17.69 45.22 -18.45
C ARG A 153 16.58 45.50 -17.44
N THR A 154 16.94 46.08 -16.30
CA THR A 154 16.04 46.71 -15.32
C THR A 154 15.63 48.09 -15.81
N ARG A 155 14.33 48.35 -15.83
CA ARG A 155 13.72 49.66 -15.55
C ARG A 155 12.27 49.43 -15.17
#